data_AF-A0A962GMJ8-F1
#
_entry.id   AF-A0A962GMJ8-F1
#
_cell.length_a   1.000
_cell.length_b   1.000
_cell.length_c   1.000
_cell.angle_alpha   90.00
_cell.angle_beta   90.00
_cell.angle_gamma   90.00
#
_symmetry.space_group_name_H-M   'P 1'
#
loop_
_entity.id
_entity.type
_entity.pdbx_description
1 polymer ?
#
loop_
_entity_poly.entity_id
_entity_poly.type
_entity_poly.pdbx_seq_one_letter_code
_entity_poly.pdbx_strand_id
1 'polypeptide(L)'
;DGRPRYFTAVSRSDVAEGWRDYRRDGGVVIDRDSGEILCSGLSMPHSPRWHQDHLWLLDSGNGRFGHLDADGRFVEVAFCPGYARGLAFHGDYAVVGLSRPRERTFAGLALDEQLQRRGARPRTGVAVIDLRRGELVHSLYLDERISELYDVITLPGVRRPKMLGFRTKEIQHTLSIEGEAGLWRSA
;
A
#
# COMPACT_ATOMS: atom_id res chain seq x y z
N ASP A 1 9.00 -16.49 6.66
CA ASP A 1 9.30 -17.67 5.81
C ASP A 1 8.91 -17.47 4.33
N GLY A 2 8.63 -16.23 3.88
CA GLY A 2 8.24 -15.96 2.49
C GLY A 2 6.82 -16.40 2.12
N ARG A 3 6.04 -16.93 3.08
CA ARG A 3 4.66 -17.36 2.84
C ARG A 3 3.69 -16.23 3.16
N PRO A 4 2.62 -16.03 2.36
CA PRO A 4 1.53 -15.16 2.74
C PRO A 4 0.90 -15.67 4.04
N ARG A 5 0.72 -14.76 5.01
CA ARG A 5 0.10 -15.06 6.31
C ARG A 5 -1.16 -14.25 6.60
N TYR A 6 -1.19 -12.99 6.20
CA TYR A 6 -2.31 -12.10 6.46
C TYR A 6 -2.90 -11.57 5.17
N PHE A 7 -4.23 -11.50 5.11
CA PHE A 7 -4.97 -10.98 3.98
C PHE A 7 -5.87 -9.83 4.40
N THR A 8 -6.12 -8.91 3.48
CA THR A 8 -7.17 -7.91 3.62
C THR A 8 -8.26 -8.18 2.58
N ALA A 9 -9.51 -7.95 2.97
CA ALA A 9 -10.64 -7.98 2.05
C ALA A 9 -11.48 -6.71 2.25
N VAL A 10 -12.08 -6.19 1.18
CA VAL A 10 -12.97 -5.01 1.24
C VAL A 10 -14.29 -5.33 1.95
N SER A 11 -14.73 -6.58 1.86
CA SER A 11 -15.96 -7.05 2.51
C SER A 11 -15.89 -8.54 2.74
N ARG A 12 -16.74 -9.05 3.64
CA ARG A 12 -17.00 -10.49 3.82
C ARG A 12 -18.00 -11.05 2.80
N SER A 13 -18.54 -10.23 1.91
CA SER A 13 -19.52 -10.66 0.93
C SER A 13 -18.90 -11.62 -0.08
N ASP A 14 -19.59 -12.73 -0.32
CA ASP A 14 -19.32 -13.73 -1.34
C ASP A 14 -20.18 -13.53 -2.61
N VAL A 15 -20.98 -12.46 -2.65
CA VAL A 15 -21.78 -12.07 -3.81
C VAL A 15 -20.91 -11.32 -4.81
N ALA A 16 -21.05 -11.63 -6.09
CA ALA A 16 -20.37 -10.91 -7.16
C ALA A 16 -20.59 -9.40 -7.04
N GLU A 17 -19.49 -8.64 -7.02
CA GLU A 17 -19.49 -7.17 -6.82
C GLU A 17 -20.08 -6.67 -5.49
N GLY A 18 -20.46 -7.55 -4.55
CA GLY A 18 -21.09 -7.18 -3.27
C GLY A 18 -20.22 -6.29 -2.38
N TRP A 19 -18.90 -6.33 -2.57
CA TRP A 19 -17.94 -5.46 -1.89
C TRP A 19 -18.21 -3.96 -2.10
N ARG A 20 -18.92 -3.58 -3.18
CA ARG A 20 -19.23 -2.18 -3.49
C ARG A 20 -20.13 -1.52 -2.46
N ASP A 21 -21.00 -2.30 -1.82
CA ASP A 21 -21.96 -1.84 -0.82
C ASP A 21 -21.32 -1.66 0.55
N TYR A 22 -20.19 -2.31 0.79
CA TYR A 22 -19.49 -2.31 2.08
C TYR A 22 -18.13 -1.61 2.04
N ARG A 23 -17.91 -0.70 1.08
CA ARG A 23 -16.62 0.02 0.93
C ARG A 23 -16.24 0.85 2.16
N ARG A 24 -17.22 1.29 2.97
CA ARG A 24 -16.99 2.19 4.10
C ARG A 24 -16.47 1.48 5.35
N ASP A 25 -16.93 0.27 5.62
CA ASP A 25 -16.73 -0.40 6.91
C ASP A 25 -16.76 -1.94 6.84
N GLY A 26 -16.94 -2.54 5.65
CA GLY A 26 -16.95 -4.00 5.50
C GLY A 26 -15.58 -4.65 5.58
N GLY A 27 -14.52 -3.86 5.59
CA GLY A 27 -13.15 -4.32 5.43
C GLY A 27 -12.67 -5.15 6.62
N VAL A 28 -11.95 -6.22 6.31
CA VAL A 28 -11.43 -7.17 7.31
C VAL A 28 -9.97 -7.50 7.08
N VAL A 29 -9.31 -7.90 8.17
CA VAL A 29 -8.00 -8.57 8.18
C VAL A 29 -8.22 -10.03 8.57
N ILE A 30 -7.63 -10.95 7.81
CA ILE A 30 -7.80 -12.39 8.00
C ILE A 30 -6.42 -13.03 8.21
N ASP A 31 -6.29 -13.85 9.23
CA ASP A 31 -5.15 -14.77 9.38
C ASP A 31 -5.39 -16.01 8.51
N ARG A 32 -4.43 -16.33 7.65
CA ARG A 32 -4.54 -17.43 6.69
C ARG A 32 -4.68 -18.78 7.36
N ASP A 33 -3.89 -19.02 8.40
CA ASP A 33 -3.66 -20.37 8.92
C ASP A 33 -4.84 -20.79 9.79
N SER A 34 -5.38 -19.87 10.57
CA SER A 34 -6.59 -20.06 11.39
C SER A 34 -7.90 -19.79 10.64
N GLY A 35 -7.86 -18.93 9.62
CA GLY A 35 -9.07 -18.40 8.96
C GLY A 35 -9.80 -17.34 9.79
N GLU A 36 -9.25 -16.93 10.93
CA GLU A 36 -9.88 -15.97 11.83
C GLU A 36 -9.84 -14.54 11.29
N ILE A 37 -10.92 -13.79 11.56
CA ILE A 37 -10.96 -12.35 11.30
C ILE A 37 -10.31 -11.65 12.48
N LEU A 38 -9.11 -11.11 12.26
CA LEU A 38 -8.33 -10.38 13.27
C LEU A 38 -8.84 -8.97 13.50
N CYS A 39 -9.37 -8.32 12.46
CA CYS A 39 -9.87 -6.95 12.51
C CYS A 39 -11.03 -6.79 11.55
N SER A 40 -12.02 -5.96 11.91
CA SER A 40 -13.17 -5.60 11.06
C SER A 40 -13.49 -4.11 11.19
N GLY A 41 -14.40 -3.60 10.37
CA GLY A 41 -14.78 -2.17 10.41
C GLY A 41 -13.85 -1.26 9.60
N LEU A 42 -12.95 -1.82 8.78
CA LEU A 42 -12.02 -1.05 7.95
C LEU A 42 -12.68 -0.61 6.64
N SER A 43 -12.18 0.47 6.04
CA SER A 43 -12.59 0.94 4.73
C SER A 43 -11.55 0.55 3.68
N MET A 44 -11.86 -0.48 2.91
CA MET A 44 -11.01 -0.95 1.81
C MET A 44 -9.54 -1.18 2.23
N PRO A 45 -9.29 -2.07 3.21
CA PRO A 45 -7.95 -2.27 3.74
C PRO A 45 -6.99 -2.88 2.70
N HIS A 46 -5.73 -2.44 2.70
CA HIS A 46 -4.71 -2.82 1.73
C HIS A 46 -3.36 -3.14 2.38
N SER A 47 -2.57 -3.92 1.64
CA SER A 47 -1.13 -4.13 1.86
C SER A 47 -0.75 -4.51 3.31
N PRO A 48 -1.31 -5.59 3.90
CA PRO A 48 -0.87 -6.04 5.21
C PRO A 48 0.61 -6.46 5.18
N ARG A 49 1.37 -6.08 6.21
CA ARG A 49 2.80 -6.33 6.36
C ARG A 49 3.16 -6.57 7.82
N TRP A 50 3.88 -7.64 8.10
CA TRP A 50 4.50 -7.84 9.41
C TRP A 50 5.82 -7.07 9.48
N HIS A 51 6.00 -6.20 10.46
CA HIS A 51 7.24 -5.42 10.67
C HIS A 51 7.37 -5.00 12.13
N GLN A 52 8.56 -5.16 12.71
CA GLN A 52 8.86 -4.82 14.12
C GLN A 52 7.77 -5.32 15.10
N ASP A 53 7.42 -6.61 15.01
CA ASP A 53 6.44 -7.29 15.88
C ASP A 53 4.99 -6.77 15.82
N HIS A 54 4.67 -5.99 14.79
CA HIS A 54 3.33 -5.50 14.53
C HIS A 54 2.82 -5.93 13.15
N LEU A 55 1.51 -6.16 13.05
CA LEU A 55 0.81 -6.28 11.76
C LEU A 55 0.35 -4.90 11.30
N TRP A 56 1.09 -4.32 10.36
CA TRP A 56 0.80 -3.03 9.73
C TRP A 56 -0.07 -3.19 8.50
N LEU A 57 -0.88 -2.17 8.23
CA LEU A 57 -1.74 -2.15 7.06
C LEU A 57 -2.20 -0.73 6.71
N LEU A 58 -2.85 -0.62 5.57
CA LEU A 58 -3.48 0.60 5.07
C LEU A 58 -4.98 0.47 5.23
N ASP A 59 -5.62 1.48 5.80
CA ASP A 59 -7.06 1.63 5.83
C ASP A 59 -7.47 2.75 4.85
N SER A 60 -7.45 2.35 3.59
CA SER A 60 -7.27 3.23 2.43
C SER A 60 -8.45 4.17 2.20
N GLY A 61 -9.68 3.70 2.41
CA GLY A 61 -10.86 4.52 2.24
C GLY A 61 -11.08 5.52 3.39
N ASN A 62 -10.41 5.34 4.51
CA ASN A 62 -10.32 6.33 5.58
C ASN A 62 -9.06 7.21 5.49
N GLY A 63 -8.11 6.86 4.62
CA GLY A 63 -6.84 7.58 4.47
C GLY A 63 -5.88 7.36 5.64
N ARG A 64 -5.90 6.18 6.26
CA ARG A 64 -5.11 5.91 7.47
C ARG A 64 -4.04 4.85 7.23
N PHE A 65 -2.87 5.05 7.84
CA PHE A 65 -1.80 4.06 7.98
C PHE A 65 -1.66 3.73 9.46
N GLY A 66 -1.50 2.44 9.78
CA GLY A 66 -1.47 1.99 11.16
C GLY A 66 -1.17 0.50 11.31
N HIS A 67 -1.37 -0.01 12.51
CA HIS A 67 -1.18 -1.42 12.85
C HIS A 67 -2.33 -1.95 13.70
N LEU A 68 -2.41 -3.27 13.86
CA LEU A 68 -3.30 -3.89 14.83
C LEU A 68 -2.62 -3.98 16.21
N ASP A 69 -3.35 -3.61 17.26
CA ASP A 69 -2.96 -3.89 18.64
C ASP A 69 -3.22 -5.38 19.02
N ALA A 70 -2.91 -5.73 20.27
CA ALA A 70 -3.08 -7.10 20.77
C ALA A 70 -4.53 -7.58 20.79
N ASP A 71 -5.50 -6.66 20.80
CA ASP A 71 -6.94 -6.96 20.79
C ASP A 71 -7.50 -6.98 19.35
N GLY A 72 -6.65 -6.81 18.32
CA GLY A 72 -7.05 -6.78 16.92
C GLY A 72 -7.67 -5.43 16.48
N ARG A 73 -7.53 -4.37 17.27
CA ARG A 73 -8.03 -3.04 16.92
C ARG A 73 -7.02 -2.31 16.06
N PHE A 74 -7.51 -1.59 15.05
CA PHE A 74 -6.67 -0.75 14.22
C PHE A 74 -6.29 0.53 14.97
N VAL A 75 -4.97 0.70 15.18
CA VAL A 75 -4.36 1.90 15.76
C VAL A 75 -3.79 2.75 14.63
N GLU A 76 -4.42 3.91 14.40
CA GLU A 76 -3.93 4.90 13.43
C GLU A 76 -2.60 5.48 13.90
N VAL A 77 -1.61 5.48 13.01
CA VAL A 77 -0.29 6.08 13.22
C VAL A 77 -0.14 7.37 12.42
N ALA A 78 -0.66 7.40 11.18
CA ALA A 78 -0.56 8.58 10.33
C ALA A 78 -1.71 8.68 9.32
N PHE A 79 -2.01 9.92 8.92
CA PHE A 79 -2.89 10.23 7.80
C PHE A 79 -2.13 10.17 6.46
N CYS A 80 -2.73 9.53 5.47
CA CYS A 80 -2.25 9.43 4.10
C CYS A 80 -3.09 10.35 3.19
N PRO A 81 -2.50 11.40 2.57
CA PRO A 81 -3.24 12.34 1.72
C PRO A 81 -3.52 11.78 0.31
N GLY A 82 -4.11 10.58 0.24
CA GLY A 82 -4.44 9.86 -0.98
C GLY A 82 -4.94 8.45 -0.66
N TYR A 83 -5.52 7.78 -1.65
CA TYR A 83 -5.93 6.39 -1.53
C TYR A 83 -4.67 5.52 -1.45
N ALA A 84 -4.36 5.03 -0.25
CA ALA A 84 -3.11 4.34 0.01
C ALA A 84 -3.12 2.92 -0.56
N ARG A 85 -2.07 2.56 -1.32
CA ARG A 85 -1.85 1.24 -1.90
C ARG A 85 -0.36 0.97 -1.99
N GLY A 86 0.04 -0.21 -1.55
CA GLY A 86 1.44 -0.56 -1.43
C GLY A 86 2.03 -0.06 -0.12
N LEU A 87 2.70 -0.97 0.57
CA LEU A 87 3.38 -0.72 1.82
C LEU A 87 4.67 -1.52 1.85
N ALA A 88 5.77 -0.82 2.12
CA ALA A 88 7.08 -1.40 2.38
C ALA A 88 7.74 -0.68 3.55
N PHE A 89 8.78 -1.29 4.11
CA PHE A 89 9.51 -0.75 5.26
C PHE A 89 11.00 -0.65 4.98
N HIS A 90 11.62 0.40 5.51
CA HIS A 90 13.07 0.55 5.53
C HIS A 90 13.51 1.04 6.91
N GLY A 91 13.94 0.12 7.78
CA GLY A 91 14.23 0.44 9.17
C GLY A 91 12.98 0.96 9.90
N ASP A 92 13.09 2.16 10.48
CA ASP A 92 12.03 2.83 11.24
C ASP A 92 11.09 3.67 10.36
N TYR A 93 11.07 3.42 9.05
CA TYR A 93 10.24 4.17 8.09
C TYR A 93 9.31 3.27 7.31
N ALA A 94 8.04 3.65 7.24
CA ALA A 94 7.10 3.12 6.25
C ALA A 94 7.20 3.92 4.95
N VAL A 95 7.18 3.20 3.84
CA VAL A 95 7.07 3.73 2.48
C VAL A 95 5.72 3.32 1.94
N VAL A 96 4.86 4.31 1.69
CA VAL A 96 3.45 4.11 1.33
C VAL A 96 3.20 4.67 -0.07
N GLY A 97 2.63 3.86 -0.96
CA GLY A 97 2.14 4.34 -2.24
C GLY A 97 0.79 5.03 -2.09
N LEU A 98 0.59 6.14 -2.77
CA LEU A 98 -0.62 6.95 -2.77
C LEU A 98 -1.15 7.06 -4.19
N SER A 99 -2.47 6.91 -4.32
CA SER A 99 -3.21 7.14 -5.55
C SER A 99 -4.25 8.24 -5.36
N ARG A 100 -4.63 8.92 -6.43
CA ARG A 100 -5.83 9.76 -6.41
C ARG A 100 -7.07 8.87 -6.33
N PRO A 101 -8.06 9.20 -5.47
CA PRO A 101 -9.35 8.53 -5.48
C PRO A 101 -10.00 8.69 -6.87
N ARG A 102 -10.49 7.58 -7.44
CA ARG A 102 -11.18 7.55 -8.74
C ARG A 102 -12.54 8.23 -8.59
N GLU A 103 -12.92 9.03 -9.58
CA GLU A 103 -14.19 9.78 -9.59
C GLU A 103 -15.46 8.91 -9.49
N ARG A 104 -15.39 7.60 -9.81
CA ARG A 104 -16.58 6.71 -9.74
C ARG A 104 -16.49 5.62 -8.69
N THR A 105 -15.34 4.98 -8.50
CA THR A 105 -15.22 3.79 -7.62
C THR A 105 -14.76 4.12 -6.20
N PHE A 106 -14.04 5.24 -6.02
CA PHE A 106 -13.48 5.64 -4.73
C PHE A 106 -14.02 7.00 -4.25
N ALA A 107 -14.99 7.56 -4.96
CA ALA A 107 -15.73 8.73 -4.52
C ALA A 107 -16.66 8.38 -3.35
N GLY A 108 -16.84 9.34 -2.44
CA GLY A 108 -17.72 9.21 -1.29
C GLY A 108 -17.13 8.32 -0.20
N LEU A 109 -15.81 8.18 -0.15
CA LEU A 109 -15.11 7.57 0.97
C LEU A 109 -14.83 8.62 2.05
N ALA A 110 -14.63 8.20 3.30
CA ALA A 110 -14.32 9.13 4.39
C ALA A 110 -13.01 9.91 4.14
N LEU A 111 -12.11 9.37 3.32
CA LEU A 111 -10.92 10.05 2.82
C LEU A 111 -11.24 11.43 2.21
N ASP A 112 -12.33 11.58 1.45
CA ASP A 112 -12.70 12.85 0.83
C ASP A 112 -12.97 13.93 1.90
N GLU A 113 -13.71 13.56 2.96
CA GLU A 113 -13.98 14.43 4.10
C GLU A 113 -12.70 14.75 4.88
N GLN A 114 -11.82 13.76 5.08
CA GLN A 114 -10.55 13.97 5.79
C GLN A 114 -9.62 14.92 5.04
N LEU A 115 -9.55 14.79 3.70
CA LEU A 115 -8.81 15.72 2.85
C LEU A 115 -9.36 17.14 2.98
N GLN A 116 -10.67 17.31 2.91
CA GLN A 116 -11.33 18.62 3.06
C GLN A 116 -11.08 19.23 4.45
N ARG A 117 -11.30 18.48 5.52
CA ARG A 117 -11.08 18.93 6.92
C ARG A 117 -9.65 19.39 7.16
N ARG A 118 -8.68 18.75 6.48
CA ARG A 118 -7.25 19.05 6.60
C ARG A 118 -6.75 20.08 5.58
N GLY A 119 -7.61 20.61 4.72
CA GLY A 119 -7.23 21.54 3.65
C GLY A 119 -6.26 20.94 2.63
N ALA A 120 -6.28 19.61 2.46
CA ALA A 120 -5.36 18.87 1.62
C ALA A 120 -5.99 18.51 0.27
N ARG A 121 -5.17 18.51 -0.78
CA ARG A 121 -5.55 17.94 -2.09
C ARG A 121 -5.07 16.49 -2.16
N PRO A 122 -5.81 15.59 -2.84
CA PRO A 122 -5.37 14.21 -3.01
C PRO A 122 -4.05 14.15 -3.79
N ARG A 123 -3.14 13.28 -3.36
CA ARG A 123 -1.81 13.11 -3.92
C ARG A 123 -1.65 11.73 -4.57
N THR A 124 -0.95 11.68 -5.68
CA THR A 124 -0.40 10.44 -6.24
C THR A 124 1.11 10.47 -6.07
N GLY A 125 1.70 9.40 -5.55
CA GLY A 125 3.13 9.36 -5.29
C GLY A 125 3.50 8.46 -4.12
N VAL A 126 4.69 8.64 -3.59
CA VAL A 126 5.21 7.87 -2.45
C VAL A 126 5.32 8.79 -1.24
N ALA A 127 4.80 8.36 -0.10
CA ALA A 127 4.97 8.99 1.19
C ALA A 127 5.93 8.18 2.07
N VAL A 128 6.76 8.86 2.84
CA VAL A 128 7.66 8.26 3.83
C VAL A 128 7.23 8.71 5.21
N ILE A 129 6.93 7.76 6.10
CA ILE A 129 6.38 7.99 7.44
C ILE A 129 7.36 7.45 8.47
N ASP A 130 7.77 8.27 9.43
CA ASP A 130 8.57 7.83 10.59
C ASP A 130 7.67 7.09 11.58
N LEU A 131 7.95 5.82 11.84
CA LEU A 131 7.12 4.95 12.68
C LEU A 131 7.12 5.35 14.15
N ARG A 132 8.17 6.03 14.62
CA ARG A 132 8.33 6.42 16.02
C ARG A 132 7.51 7.67 16.33
N ARG A 133 7.35 8.55 15.34
CA ARG A 133 6.66 9.84 15.48
C ARG A 133 5.26 9.83 14.88
N GLY A 134 4.97 8.92 13.95
CA GLY A 134 3.71 8.93 13.19
C GLY A 134 3.61 10.09 12.21
N GLU A 135 4.75 10.61 11.75
CA GLU A 135 4.82 11.80 10.91
C GLU A 135 5.23 11.46 9.47
N LEU A 136 4.57 12.07 8.49
CA LEU A 136 5.01 12.06 7.10
C LEU A 136 6.24 12.98 6.98
N VAL A 137 7.42 12.38 6.93
CA VAL A 137 8.72 13.09 6.91
C VAL A 137 9.23 13.37 5.50
N HIS A 138 8.77 12.62 4.49
CA HIS A 138 9.14 12.89 3.10
C HIS A 138 8.07 12.44 2.10
N SER A 139 8.15 12.96 0.88
CA SER A 139 7.26 12.56 -0.21
C SER A 139 7.87 12.79 -1.58
N LEU A 140 7.56 11.89 -2.52
CA LEU A 140 7.73 12.07 -3.95
C LEU A 140 6.35 12.07 -4.60
N TYR A 141 5.86 13.24 -5.02
CA TYR A 141 4.59 13.33 -5.74
C TYR A 141 4.81 13.27 -7.25
N LEU A 142 3.97 12.49 -7.92
CA LEU A 142 3.99 12.32 -9.36
C LEU A 142 3.07 13.35 -10.02
N ASP A 143 3.38 13.66 -11.28
CA ASP A 143 2.58 14.57 -12.08
C ASP A 143 1.17 14.00 -12.37
N GLU A 144 0.32 14.83 -12.98
CA GLU A 144 -1.08 14.49 -13.20
C GLU A 144 -1.30 13.27 -14.11
N ARG A 145 -0.32 12.90 -14.94
CA ARG A 145 -0.43 11.79 -15.91
C ARG A 145 -0.47 10.43 -15.24
N ILE A 146 0.14 10.30 -14.06
CA ILE A 146 0.06 9.09 -13.25
C ILE A 146 -0.92 9.36 -12.12
N SER A 147 -2.09 8.74 -12.19
CA SER A 147 -3.12 8.84 -11.15
C SER A 147 -3.07 7.70 -10.14
N GLU A 148 -2.46 6.57 -10.50
CA GLU A 148 -2.50 5.34 -9.71
C GLU A 148 -1.13 4.71 -9.50
N LEU A 149 -0.88 4.33 -8.25
CA LEU A 149 0.17 3.40 -7.84
C LEU A 149 -0.48 2.20 -7.18
N TYR A 150 0.00 1.00 -7.52
CA TYR A 150 -0.56 -0.26 -7.05
C TYR A 150 0.23 -0.87 -5.91
N ASP A 151 1.56 -0.75 -5.95
CA ASP A 151 2.43 -1.27 -4.92
C ASP A 151 3.73 -0.46 -4.84
N VAL A 152 4.44 -0.61 -3.72
CA VAL A 152 5.78 -0.08 -3.50
C VAL A 152 6.64 -1.13 -2.81
N ILE A 153 7.91 -1.19 -3.21
CA ILE A 153 8.91 -2.08 -2.60
C ILE A 153 10.18 -1.29 -2.33
N THR A 154 10.85 -1.61 -1.22
CA THR A 154 12.18 -1.11 -0.89
C THR A 154 13.23 -2.13 -1.29
N LEU A 155 14.35 -1.67 -1.85
CA LEU A 155 15.50 -2.52 -2.21
C LEU A 155 16.75 -2.08 -1.42
N PRO A 156 16.88 -2.45 -0.12
CA PRO A 156 18.02 -2.06 0.70
C PRO A 156 19.35 -2.50 0.09
N GLY A 157 20.36 -1.62 0.11
CA GLY A 157 21.68 -1.91 -0.43
C GLY A 157 21.79 -1.82 -1.97
N VAL A 158 20.68 -1.66 -2.70
CA VAL A 158 20.70 -1.52 -4.16
C VAL A 158 20.92 -0.06 -4.54
N ARG A 159 22.03 0.22 -5.25
CA ARG A 159 22.41 1.59 -5.66
C ARG A 159 22.01 1.95 -7.09
N ARG A 160 21.99 0.97 -8.00
CA ARG A 160 21.71 1.16 -9.43
C ARG A 160 20.66 0.15 -9.89
N PRO A 161 19.41 0.26 -9.44
CA PRO A 161 18.36 -0.64 -9.88
C PRO A 161 18.12 -0.42 -11.38
N LYS A 162 17.90 -1.51 -12.10
CA LYS A 162 17.45 -1.49 -13.49
C LYS A 162 16.22 -2.38 -13.59
N MET A 163 15.17 -1.86 -14.23
CA MET A 163 13.95 -2.62 -14.52
C MET A 163 13.81 -2.77 -16.03
N LEU A 164 13.36 -3.94 -16.45
CA LEU A 164 12.99 -4.21 -17.84
C LEU A 164 11.47 -4.18 -17.94
N GLY A 165 10.95 -3.39 -18.87
CA GLY A 165 9.52 -3.33 -19.13
C GLY A 165 9.06 -4.48 -20.03
N PHE A 166 7.78 -4.83 -19.94
CA PHE A 166 7.17 -5.88 -20.76
C PHE A 166 6.80 -5.43 -22.18
N ARG A 167 6.91 -4.13 -22.49
CA ARG A 167 6.43 -3.57 -23.77
C ARG A 167 7.43 -3.70 -24.92
N THR A 168 8.71 -3.85 -24.60
CA THR A 168 9.81 -3.84 -25.57
C THR A 168 10.49 -5.21 -25.62
N LYS A 169 11.07 -5.56 -26.78
CA LYS A 169 11.84 -6.82 -26.93
C LYS A 169 13.11 -6.87 -26.07
N GLU A 170 13.50 -5.76 -25.44
CA GLU A 170 14.67 -5.71 -24.54
C GLU A 170 14.65 -6.81 -23.47
N ILE A 171 13.47 -7.18 -22.97
CA ILE A 171 13.33 -8.27 -22.00
C ILE A 171 13.80 -9.64 -22.54
N GLN A 172 13.70 -9.87 -23.85
CA GLN A 172 14.09 -11.12 -24.50
C GLN A 172 15.61 -11.20 -24.75
N HIS A 173 16.28 -10.06 -24.83
CA HIS A 173 17.68 -9.97 -25.28
C HIS A 173 18.63 -9.47 -24.18
N THR A 174 18.12 -9.21 -22.99
CA THR A 174 18.93 -8.72 -21.87
C THR A 174 19.42 -9.88 -21.01
N LEU A 175 20.73 -10.02 -20.90
CA LEU A 175 21.40 -10.99 -20.04
C LEU A 175 21.96 -10.28 -18.81
N SER A 176 21.74 -10.86 -17.63
CA SER A 176 22.37 -10.45 -16.37
C SER A 176 23.24 -11.59 -15.89
N ILE A 177 24.52 -11.33 -15.61
CA ILE A 177 25.44 -12.33 -15.05
C ILE A 177 25.67 -11.96 -13.58
N GLU A 178 25.45 -12.93 -12.69
CA GLU A 178 25.66 -12.74 -11.26
C GLU A 178 27.15 -12.42 -10.97
N GLY A 179 27.40 -11.36 -10.19
CA GLY A 179 28.76 -10.91 -9.85
C GLY A 179 29.40 -9.92 -10.82
N GLU A 180 28.83 -9.71 -12.01
CA GLU A 180 29.27 -8.65 -12.93
C GLU A 180 28.38 -7.42 -12.86
N ALA A 181 29.00 -6.23 -12.81
CA ALA A 181 28.26 -4.98 -12.86
C ALA A 181 27.83 -4.66 -14.31
N GLY A 182 26.68 -5.16 -14.76
CA GLY A 182 26.16 -4.82 -16.09
C GLY A 182 25.00 -5.67 -16.58
N LEU A 183 24.34 -5.19 -17.64
CA LEU A 183 23.43 -6.00 -18.45
C LEU A 183 24.02 -6.10 -19.85
N TRP A 184 24.19 -7.32 -20.32
CA TRP A 184 24.72 -7.65 -21.63
C TRP A 184 23.56 -7.82 -22.62
N ARG A 185 23.79 -7.53 -23.90
CA ARG A 185 22.85 -7.85 -24.98
C ARG A 185 23.38 -9.05 -25.73
N SER A 186 22.55 -10.09 -25.91
CA SER A 186 22.88 -11.12 -26.88
C SER A 186 22.82 -10.51 -28.28
N ALA A 187 23.83 -10.81 -29.12
CA ALA A 187 23.82 -10.43 -30.52
C ALA A 187 22.62 -11.03 -31.27
#